data_AF-A0A017RUU2-F1
#
_entry.id   AF-A0A017RUU2-F1
#
_cell.length_a   1.000
_cell.length_b   1.000
_cell.length_c   1.000
_cell.angle_alpha   90.00
_cell.angle_beta   90.00
_cell.angle_gamma   90.00
#
_symmetry.space_group_name_H-M   'P 1'
#
loop_
_entity.id
_entity.type
_entity.pdbx_description
1 polymer ?
#
loop_
_entity_poly.entity_id
_entity_poly.type
_entity_poly.pdbx_seq_one_letter_code
_entity_poly.pdbx_strand_id
1 'polypeptide(L)'
;MNYIGHFGFKSGRDINKFTGVKYELSKKGVPYTTEYSGGWIEAEVIEKIDVETHTVFIGKVLDGEVLGEDEPLTYANYHRIKKGQRLTAAVVTKETDSKTDKVSDKILYRCNICGYVYDMETGDPSSNVLPGTPFEDIDDEWVCPVCGVSKKNFEKI
;
A
#
# COMPACT_ATOMS: atom_id res chain seq x y z
N MET A 1 3.95 -6.43 7.30
CA MET A 1 4.58 -5.47 6.36
C MET A 1 3.72 -5.40 5.10
N ASN A 2 3.19 -4.23 4.75
CA ASN A 2 2.21 -4.09 3.67
C ASN A 2 2.88 -4.29 2.29
N TYR A 3 2.62 -5.43 1.63
CA TYR A 3 3.18 -5.81 0.31
C TYR A 3 3.11 -4.68 -0.73
N ILE A 4 2.00 -3.94 -0.71
CA ILE A 4 1.77 -2.76 -1.57
C ILE A 4 2.81 -1.65 -1.31
N GLY A 5 3.18 -1.41 -0.05
CA GLY A 5 4.14 -0.37 0.31
C GLY A 5 5.56 -0.68 -0.17
N HIS A 6 5.93 -1.96 -0.21
CA HIS A 6 7.24 -2.40 -0.70
C HIS A 6 7.43 -2.09 -2.20
N PHE A 7 6.40 -2.33 -3.01
CA PHE A 7 6.43 -2.03 -4.44
C PHE A 7 6.05 -0.58 -4.79
N GLY A 8 5.21 0.08 -3.97
CA GLY A 8 4.61 1.38 -4.27
C GLY A 8 5.36 2.61 -3.73
N PHE A 9 6.15 2.48 -2.66
CA PHE A 9 6.80 3.63 -2.01
C PHE A 9 8.34 3.62 -2.08
N LYS A 10 8.93 2.63 -2.74
CA LYS A 10 10.36 2.51 -2.95
C LYS A 10 10.67 2.50 -4.44
N SER A 11 11.86 2.94 -4.86
CA SER A 11 12.28 2.90 -6.26
C SER A 11 13.09 1.64 -6.54
N GLY A 12 12.80 0.97 -7.66
CA GLY A 12 13.52 -0.23 -8.09
C GLY A 12 14.93 0.06 -8.63
N ARG A 13 15.29 1.34 -8.80
CA ARG A 13 16.66 1.76 -9.13
C ARG A 13 17.58 1.70 -7.93
N ASP A 14 17.01 1.92 -6.74
CA ASP A 14 17.76 2.07 -5.48
C ASP A 14 17.77 0.78 -4.66
N ILE A 15 16.70 -0.02 -4.77
CA ILE A 15 16.57 -1.29 -4.06
C ILE A 15 16.11 -2.43 -4.96
N ASN A 16 16.59 -3.64 -4.66
CA ASN A 16 16.02 -4.84 -5.26
C ASN A 16 14.69 -5.18 -4.57
N LYS A 17 13.58 -4.82 -5.21
CA LYS A 17 12.22 -5.09 -4.70
C LYS A 17 11.86 -6.58 -4.68
N PHE A 18 12.55 -7.42 -5.43
CA PHE A 18 12.28 -8.86 -5.47
C PHE A 18 12.99 -9.63 -4.35
N THR A 19 13.87 -8.99 -3.59
CA THR A 19 14.49 -9.61 -2.41
C THR A 19 13.42 -9.99 -1.38
N GLY A 20 13.29 -11.29 -1.10
CA GLY A 20 12.32 -11.81 -0.13
C GLY A 20 10.87 -11.87 -0.64
N VAL A 21 10.64 -11.62 -1.93
CA VAL A 21 9.32 -11.73 -2.57
C VAL A 21 9.29 -12.98 -3.45
N LYS A 22 8.21 -13.75 -3.40
CA LYS A 22 8.00 -14.86 -4.35
C LYS A 22 7.61 -14.32 -5.72
N TYR A 23 8.39 -14.66 -6.73
CA TYR A 23 8.16 -14.32 -8.12
C TYR A 23 8.59 -15.47 -9.01
N GLU A 24 8.04 -15.49 -10.23
CA GLU A 24 8.44 -16.39 -11.29
C GLU A 24 8.79 -15.58 -12.54
N LEU A 25 9.37 -16.24 -13.54
CA LEU A 25 9.75 -15.63 -14.80
C LEU A 25 8.84 -16.15 -15.90
N SER A 26 8.34 -15.24 -16.72
CA SER A 26 7.61 -15.60 -17.93
C SER A 26 8.54 -16.27 -18.96
N LYS A 27 7.98 -16.78 -20.06
CA LYS A 27 8.76 -17.42 -21.14
C LYS A 27 9.84 -16.49 -21.72
N LYS A 28 9.65 -15.17 -21.69
CA LYS A 28 10.63 -14.17 -22.12
C LYS A 28 11.53 -13.63 -21.00
N GLY A 29 11.43 -14.19 -19.79
CA GLY A 29 12.25 -13.80 -18.65
C GLY A 29 11.76 -12.56 -17.90
N VAL A 30 10.50 -12.15 -18.08
CA VAL A 30 9.93 -11.01 -17.35
C VAL A 30 9.43 -11.49 -15.98
N PRO A 31 9.85 -10.87 -14.86
CA PRO A 31 9.42 -11.29 -13.55
C PRO A 31 7.97 -10.88 -13.27
N TYR A 32 7.17 -11.82 -12.77
CA TYR A 32 5.83 -11.57 -12.24
C TYR A 32 5.72 -12.13 -10.82
N THR A 33 4.99 -11.41 -9.97
CA THR A 33 4.75 -11.82 -8.59
C THR A 33 3.65 -12.87 -8.54
N THR A 34 3.87 -13.93 -7.78
CA THR A 34 2.87 -14.99 -7.58
C THR A 34 2.08 -14.80 -6.28
N GLU A 35 2.69 -14.14 -5.30
CA GLU A 35 2.06 -13.81 -4.04
C GLU A 35 1.15 -12.58 -4.18
N TYR A 36 -0.07 -12.64 -3.65
CA TYR A 36 -1.05 -11.54 -3.66
C TYR A 36 -1.43 -11.00 -5.06
N SER A 37 -1.25 -11.82 -6.10
CA SER A 37 -1.55 -11.46 -7.49
C SER A 37 -2.68 -12.35 -8.00
N GLY A 38 -3.79 -11.76 -8.46
CA GLY A 38 -4.91 -12.53 -9.05
C GLY A 38 -4.60 -13.07 -10.45
N GLY A 39 -3.63 -12.47 -11.14
CA GLY A 39 -3.15 -12.90 -12.45
C GLY A 39 -2.04 -11.99 -12.94
N TRP A 40 -1.43 -12.36 -14.06
CA TRP A 40 -0.39 -11.58 -14.72
C TRP A 40 -0.63 -11.51 -16.23
N ILE A 41 -0.10 -10.46 -16.85
CA ILE A 41 -0.15 -10.24 -18.29
C ILE A 41 1.25 -9.82 -18.75
N GLU A 42 1.79 -10.50 -19.75
CA GLU A 42 2.99 -10.09 -20.47
C GLU A 42 2.60 -9.40 -21.76
N ALA A 43 3.20 -8.24 -22.03
CA ALA A 43 2.99 -7.50 -23.26
C ALA A 43 4.30 -6.96 -23.84
N GLU A 44 4.40 -6.96 -25.15
CA GLU A 44 5.47 -6.30 -25.91
C GLU A 44 5.06 -4.87 -26.24
N VAL A 45 5.90 -3.90 -25.89
CA VAL A 45 5.65 -2.48 -26.19
C VAL A 45 5.73 -2.26 -27.70
N ILE A 46 4.61 -1.83 -28.28
CA ILE A 46 4.53 -1.48 -29.71
C ILE A 46 4.51 0.03 -29.93
N GLU A 47 4.07 0.80 -28.94
CA GLU A 47 4.02 2.27 -29.02
C GLU A 47 4.30 2.92 -27.65
N LYS A 48 4.85 4.13 -27.68
CA LYS A 48 5.09 4.97 -26.50
C LYS A 48 4.59 6.38 -26.80
N ILE A 49 3.72 6.89 -25.94
CA ILE A 49 3.13 8.22 -26.06
C ILE A 49 3.56 9.03 -24.85
N ASP A 50 4.22 10.16 -25.10
CA ASP A 50 4.62 11.10 -24.05
C ASP A 50 3.42 11.99 -23.65
N VAL A 51 3.13 12.05 -22.35
CA VAL A 51 2.07 12.86 -21.76
C VAL A 51 2.62 13.72 -20.61
N GLU A 52 3.80 14.32 -20.84
CA GLU A 52 4.51 15.28 -19.99
C GLU A 52 5.06 14.67 -18.68
N THR A 53 4.17 14.30 -17.76
CA THR A 53 4.56 13.73 -16.46
C THR A 53 4.65 12.22 -16.48
N HIS A 54 4.07 11.58 -17.49
CA HIS A 54 4.01 10.13 -17.65
C HIS A 54 4.28 9.73 -19.10
N THR A 55 4.62 8.47 -19.31
CA THR A 55 4.64 7.85 -20.64
C THR A 55 3.59 6.75 -20.67
N VAL A 56 2.68 6.83 -21.63
CA VAL A 56 1.72 5.76 -21.90
C VAL A 56 2.38 4.74 -22.84
N PHE A 57 2.42 3.48 -22.41
CA PHE A 57 2.92 2.38 -23.22
C PHE A 57 1.74 1.60 -23.80
N ILE A 58 1.70 1.43 -25.11
CA ILE A 58 0.75 0.53 -25.77
C ILE A 58 1.45 -0.81 -25.96
N GLY A 59 0.89 -1.86 -25.36
CA GLY A 59 1.44 -3.21 -25.36
C GLY A 59 0.60 -4.19 -26.16
N LYS A 60 1.23 -5.00 -27.01
CA LYS A 60 0.64 -6.20 -27.59
C LYS A 60 0.76 -7.34 -26.59
N VAL A 61 -0.37 -7.89 -26.13
CA VAL A 61 -0.39 -9.03 -25.20
C VAL A 61 0.23 -10.26 -25.85
N LEU A 62 1.14 -10.90 -25.13
CA LEU A 62 1.86 -12.10 -25.56
C LEU A 62 1.43 -13.35 -24.80
N ASP A 63 1.25 -13.21 -23.50
CA ASP A 63 0.88 -14.29 -22.59
C ASP A 63 0.21 -13.71 -21.34
N GLY A 64 -0.43 -14.58 -20.57
CA GLY A 64 -1.04 -14.20 -19.30
C GLY A 64 -1.78 -15.37 -18.68
N GLU A 65 -1.87 -15.34 -17.35
CA GLU A 65 -2.48 -16.41 -16.57
C GLU A 65 -3.23 -15.84 -15.37
N VAL A 66 -4.33 -16.49 -15.02
CA VAL A 66 -5.08 -16.24 -13.79
C VAL A 66 -4.48 -17.15 -12.71
N LEU A 67 -3.98 -16.55 -11.63
CA LEU A 67 -3.30 -17.26 -10.54
C LEU A 67 -4.24 -17.59 -9.37
N GLY A 68 -5.40 -16.95 -9.29
CA GLY A 68 -6.36 -17.18 -8.22
C GLY A 68 -7.76 -16.67 -8.54
N GLU A 69 -8.72 -17.08 -7.72
CA GLU A 69 -10.13 -16.69 -7.83
C GLU A 69 -10.52 -15.61 -6.81
N ASP A 70 -9.55 -15.14 -6.01
CA ASP A 70 -9.77 -14.08 -5.04
C ASP A 70 -10.22 -12.78 -5.72
N GLU A 71 -11.06 -12.03 -5.02
CA GLU A 71 -11.58 -10.79 -5.55
C GLU A 71 -10.47 -9.72 -5.70
N PRO A 72 -10.31 -9.11 -6.89
CA PRO A 72 -9.29 -8.11 -7.11
C PRO A 72 -9.42 -6.88 -6.19
N LEU A 73 -8.30 -6.41 -5.66
CA LEU A 73 -8.26 -5.16 -4.91
C LEU A 73 -8.53 -3.97 -5.84
N THR A 74 -9.69 -3.36 -5.72
CA THR A 74 -10.00 -2.11 -6.44
C THR A 74 -9.25 -0.91 -5.82
N TYR A 75 -9.02 0.12 -6.64
CA TYR A 75 -8.39 1.36 -6.15
C TYR A 75 -9.23 2.07 -5.09
N ALA A 76 -10.57 2.02 -5.21
CA ALA A 76 -11.49 2.55 -4.21
C ALA A 76 -11.33 1.81 -2.87
N ASN A 77 -11.24 0.49 -2.92
CA ASN A 77 -11.01 -0.36 -1.75
C ASN A 77 -9.64 -0.08 -1.09
N TYR A 78 -8.58 0.10 -1.89
CA TYR A 78 -7.27 0.50 -1.38
C TYR A 78 -7.31 1.81 -0.57
N HIS A 79 -7.97 2.85 -1.09
CA HIS A 79 -8.10 4.13 -0.38
C HIS A 79 -8.92 4.03 0.91
N ARG A 80 -9.96 3.19 0.92
CA ARG A 80 -10.73 2.91 2.14
C ARG A 80 -9.84 2.25 3.22
N ILE A 81 -9.08 1.23 2.85
CA ILE A 81 -8.13 0.56 3.76
C ILE A 81 -7.08 1.56 4.26
N LYS A 82 -6.51 2.37 3.37
CA LYS A 82 -5.48 3.36 3.72
C LYS A 82 -5.99 4.39 4.74
N LYS A 83 -7.29 4.68 4.73
CA LYS A 83 -7.97 5.56 5.71
C LYS A 83 -8.36 4.85 7.01
N GLY A 84 -7.95 3.60 7.21
CA GLY A 84 -8.23 2.80 8.41
C GLY A 84 -9.55 2.02 8.39
N GLN A 85 -10.26 1.97 7.26
CA GLN A 85 -11.51 1.22 7.16
C GLN A 85 -11.23 -0.26 6.88
N ARG A 86 -11.86 -1.16 7.65
CA ARG A 86 -11.80 -2.62 7.40
C ARG A 86 -12.71 -2.98 6.23
N LEU A 87 -12.16 -3.63 5.21
CA LEU A 87 -12.98 -4.33 4.21
C LEU A 87 -13.43 -5.66 4.82
N THR A 88 -14.74 -5.85 4.97
CA THR A 88 -15.30 -7.19 5.15
C THR A 88 -15.86 -7.65 3.81
N ALA A 89 -15.88 -8.96 3.57
CA ALA A 89 -16.44 -9.55 2.33
C ALA A 89 -17.89 -9.09 2.03
N ALA A 90 -18.62 -8.63 3.05
CA ALA A 90 -19.97 -8.07 2.91
C ALA A 90 -20.03 -6.64 2.36
N VAL A 91 -18.93 -5.87 2.37
CA VAL A 91 -18.90 -4.45 1.94
C VAL A 91 -18.77 -4.31 0.42
N VAL A 92 -18.44 -5.40 -0.28
CA VAL A 92 -18.26 -5.44 -1.73
C VAL A 92 -19.59 -5.25 -2.49
N THR A 93 -20.73 -5.63 -1.90
CA THR A 93 -22.00 -5.75 -2.67
C THR A 93 -23.01 -4.62 -2.47
N LYS A 94 -22.71 -3.54 -1.75
CA LYS A 94 -23.67 -2.42 -1.65
C LYS A 94 -23.02 -1.05 -1.75
N GLU A 95 -23.25 -0.40 -2.89
CA GLU A 95 -23.39 1.06 -2.94
C GLU A 95 -24.54 1.50 -2.03
N THR A 96 -24.39 2.70 -1.43
CA THR A 96 -25.37 3.46 -0.62
C THR A 96 -25.73 2.81 0.73
N ASP A 97 -25.68 3.43 1.89
CA ASP A 97 -25.74 4.83 2.28
C ASP A 97 -24.99 5.08 3.60
N SER A 98 -24.59 6.34 3.78
CA SER A 98 -24.24 6.99 5.04
C SER A 98 -24.92 6.44 6.30
N LYS A 99 -24.14 6.30 7.39
CA LYS A 99 -24.43 6.95 8.68
C LYS A 99 -23.26 6.89 9.68
N THR A 100 -23.01 8.07 10.24
CA THR A 100 -22.36 8.46 11.50
C THR A 100 -22.22 7.39 12.58
N ASP A 101 -21.08 7.38 13.29
CA ASP A 101 -21.09 7.30 14.77
C ASP A 101 -19.76 7.74 15.44
N LYS A 102 -19.91 8.73 16.34
CA LYS A 102 -19.23 8.98 17.63
C LYS A 102 -17.71 9.26 17.64
N VAL A 103 -17.41 10.55 17.72
CA VAL A 103 -16.13 11.13 18.17
C VAL A 103 -15.94 10.81 19.66
N SER A 104 -15.02 9.90 19.97
CA SER A 104 -14.31 9.91 21.26
C SER A 104 -13.01 10.69 21.06
N ASP A 105 -12.67 11.57 22.01
CA ASP A 105 -11.46 12.41 22.03
C ASP A 105 -10.18 11.57 22.01
N LYS A 106 -9.82 11.01 20.84
CA LYS A 106 -8.63 10.22 20.64
C LYS A 106 -7.72 10.99 19.71
N ILE A 107 -6.58 11.42 20.23
CA ILE A 107 -5.59 12.17 19.46
C ILE A 107 -4.83 11.17 18.58
N LEU A 108 -5.09 11.24 17.27
CA LEU A 108 -4.42 10.40 16.28
C LEU A 108 -3.40 11.24 15.50
N TYR A 109 -2.33 10.60 15.02
CA TYR A 109 -1.31 11.28 14.23
C TYR A 109 -1.18 10.61 12.87
N ARG A 110 -1.25 11.37 11.78
CA ARG A 110 -1.15 10.86 10.42
C ARG A 110 0.16 11.27 9.76
N CYS A 111 0.85 10.32 9.14
CA CYS A 111 2.00 10.60 8.30
C CYS A 111 1.57 11.29 7.00
N ASN A 112 2.14 12.46 6.72
CA ASN A 112 1.84 13.25 5.52
C ASN A 112 2.37 12.63 4.23
N ILE A 113 3.31 11.67 4.34
CA ILE A 113 3.96 11.04 3.18
C ILE A 113 3.20 9.80 2.73
N CYS A 114 2.90 8.89 3.66
CA CYS A 114 2.28 7.61 3.33
C CYS A 114 0.86 7.43 3.86
N GLY A 115 0.37 8.34 4.72
CA GLY A 115 -0.96 8.25 5.32
C GLY A 115 -1.08 7.28 6.50
N TYR A 116 0.02 6.68 6.97
CA TYR A 116 0.01 5.85 8.19
C TYR A 116 -0.55 6.64 9.37
N VAL A 117 -1.49 6.06 10.11
CA VAL A 117 -2.07 6.67 11.31
C VAL A 117 -1.50 5.97 12.54
N TYR A 118 -0.77 6.74 13.35
CA TYR A 118 -0.35 6.33 14.68
C TYR A 118 -1.50 6.49 15.67
N ASP A 119 -1.79 5.42 16.38
CA ASP A 119 -2.77 5.36 17.46
C ASP A 119 -2.03 5.12 18.78
N MET A 120 -2.16 6.07 19.71
CA MET A 120 -1.51 5.99 21.03
C MET A 120 -1.91 4.75 21.83
N GLU A 121 -3.14 4.24 21.70
CA GLU A 121 -3.56 3.03 22.43
C GLU A 121 -2.95 1.76 21.83
N THR A 122 -2.61 1.79 20.54
CA THR A 122 -1.99 0.64 19.88
C THR A 122 -0.46 0.70 20.00
N GLY A 123 0.11 1.90 20.06
CA GLY A 123 1.55 2.12 19.98
C GLY A 123 2.14 1.66 18.64
N ASP A 124 3.44 1.44 18.63
CA ASP A 124 4.15 0.77 17.54
C ASP A 124 5.16 -0.25 18.09
N PRO A 125 4.68 -1.46 18.47
CA PRO A 125 5.53 -2.50 19.05
C PRO A 125 6.66 -2.95 18.13
N SER A 126 6.51 -2.76 16.81
CA SER A 126 7.55 -3.13 15.83
C SER A 126 8.76 -2.20 15.89
N SER A 127 8.54 -0.97 16.38
CA SER A 127 9.58 0.05 16.57
C SER A 127 9.82 0.34 18.06
N ASN A 128 9.46 -0.61 18.94
CA ASN A 128 9.63 -0.54 20.39
C ASN A 128 8.85 0.60 21.09
N VAL A 129 7.78 1.10 20.47
CA VAL A 129 6.85 2.07 21.08
C VAL A 129 5.70 1.32 21.72
N LEU A 130 5.60 1.37 23.04
CA LEU A 130 4.59 0.62 23.77
C LEU A 130 3.18 1.20 23.56
N PRO A 131 2.14 0.35 23.58
CA PRO A 131 0.75 0.78 23.72
C PRO A 131 0.60 1.76 24.90
N GLY A 132 -0.06 2.88 24.67
CA GLY A 132 -0.26 3.96 25.64
C GLY A 132 0.79 5.07 25.59
N THR A 133 1.82 4.98 24.73
CA THR A 133 2.84 6.03 24.61
C THR A 133 2.27 7.23 23.82
N PRO A 134 2.20 8.44 24.42
CA PRO A 134 1.83 9.64 23.68
C PRO A 134 2.78 9.87 22.51
N PHE A 135 2.27 10.35 21.37
CA PHE A 135 3.14 10.60 20.21
C PHE A 135 4.26 11.58 20.54
N GLU A 136 4.02 12.56 21.40
CA GLU A 136 5.03 13.53 21.86
C GLU A 136 6.19 12.85 22.60
N ASP A 137 5.93 11.76 23.33
CA ASP A 137 6.93 11.03 24.12
C ASP A 137 7.71 9.96 23.31
N ILE A 138 7.35 9.76 22.04
CA ILE A 138 8.12 8.88 21.15
C ILE A 138 9.48 9.52 20.85
N ASP A 139 10.54 8.72 20.87
CA ASP A 139 11.90 9.14 20.52
C ASP A 139 11.94 9.81 19.12
N ASP A 140 12.82 10.80 18.94
CA ASP A 140 13.05 11.47 17.67
C ASP A 140 13.71 10.55 16.62
N GLU A 141 14.35 9.46 17.07
CA GLU A 141 14.86 8.39 16.20
C GLU A 141 13.75 7.52 15.61
N TRP A 142 12.52 7.61 16.13
CA TRP A 142 11.39 6.88 15.57
C TRP A 142 11.01 7.40 14.18
N VAL A 143 10.87 6.45 13.27
CA VAL A 143 10.49 6.69 11.89
C VAL A 143 9.19 5.97 11.58
N CYS A 144 8.45 6.51 10.61
CA CYS A 144 7.23 5.89 10.14
C CYS A 144 7.50 4.44 9.69
N PRO A 145 6.81 3.42 10.23
CA PRO A 145 7.06 2.02 9.90
C PRO A 145 6.72 1.66 8.45
N VAL A 146 5.99 2.54 7.75
CA VAL A 146 5.58 2.33 6.35
C VAL A 146 6.55 2.95 5.36
N CYS A 147 7.03 4.17 5.60
CA CYS A 147 7.84 4.93 4.62
C CYS A 147 9.19 5.42 5.15
N GLY A 148 9.50 5.20 6.42
CA GLY A 148 10.81 5.52 7.02
C GLY A 148 11.07 7.00 7.25
N VAL A 149 10.07 7.88 7.09
CA VAL A 149 10.23 9.30 7.37
C VAL A 149 10.14 9.60 8.85
N SER A 150 10.88 10.60 9.32
CA SER A 150 10.91 11.01 10.72
C SER A 150 9.53 11.43 11.25
N LYS A 151 9.36 11.32 12.58
CA LYS A 151 8.24 11.84 13.37
C LYS A 151 7.73 13.23 12.97
N LYS A 152 8.62 14.13 12.52
CA LYS A 152 8.29 15.49 12.04
C LYS A 152 7.32 15.55 10.86
N ASN A 153 7.18 14.47 10.10
CA ASN A 153 6.26 14.40 8.96
C ASN A 153 4.88 13.87 9.34
N PHE A 154 4.49 14.00 10.61
CA PHE A 154 3.17 13.63 11.12
C PHE A 154 2.37 14.86 11.52
N GLU A 155 1.08 14.84 11.21
CA GLU A 155 0.11 15.85 11.61
C GLU A 155 -0.92 15.26 12.59
N LYS A 156 -1.38 16.08 13.53
CA LYS A 156 -2.46 15.72 14.44
C LYS A 156 -3.80 15.80 13.71
N ILE A 157 -4.64 14.77 13.87
CA ILE A 157 -6.00 14.67 13.33
C ILE A 157 -7.04 14.55 14.45
#